data_AF-A0A6M3LNQ1-F1
#
_entry.id   AF-A0A6M3LNQ1-F1
#
_cell.length_a   1.000
_cell.length_b   1.000
_cell.length_c   1.000
_cell.angle_alpha   90.00
_cell.angle_beta   90.00
_cell.angle_gamma   90.00
#
_symmetry.space_group_name_H-M   'P 1'
#
loop_
_entity.id
_entity.type
_entity.pdbx_description
1 polymer ?
#
loop_
_entity_poly.entity_id
_entity_poly.type
_entity_poly.pdbx_seq_one_letter_code
_entity_poly.pdbx_strand_id
1 'polypeptide(L)'
;MNQQHYNTLMNGVVAWNSWRAKNPTERPDLRGADLGETDLRGADLRWADLSRADLNGANLGGADLTGADLNGANLTVANLGGADLSRADLSKANLNGANLTVANLRWADLSKANLNGADMSGANLDFSVWPLWCGGYGAIICDRIAEQLMAKAQGQDVSQCSPEVRAKVEVLRAMTDWGRSFQAFRSDAPVGVRVPLSDEAKALVTRLYEEHVK
;
A
#
# COMPACT_ATOMS: atom_id res chain seq x y z
N MET A 1 6.35 22.13 -6.78
CA MET A 1 7.35 21.56 -7.68
C MET A 1 8.57 22.48 -7.79
N ASN A 2 9.76 21.90 -7.71
CA ASN A 2 11.01 22.55 -8.10
C ASN A 2 11.32 22.25 -9.57
N GLN A 3 11.47 23.28 -10.40
CA GLN A 3 11.67 23.12 -11.84
C GLN A 3 13.00 22.44 -12.20
N GLN A 4 14.05 22.64 -11.39
CA GLN A 4 15.33 21.98 -11.61
C GLN A 4 15.23 20.47 -11.37
N HIS A 5 14.52 20.05 -10.31
CA HIS A 5 14.29 18.63 -10.06
C HIS A 5 13.49 17.99 -11.19
N TYR A 6 12.39 18.63 -11.59
CA TYR A 6 11.57 18.16 -12.71
C TYR A 6 12.40 18.01 -14.00
N ASN A 7 13.11 19.08 -14.40
CA ASN A 7 13.93 19.03 -15.62
C ASN A 7 15.03 17.98 -15.55
N THR A 8 15.63 17.78 -14.37
CA THR A 8 16.66 16.74 -14.17
C THR A 8 16.07 15.35 -14.33
N LEU A 9 14.86 15.10 -13.81
CA LEU A 9 14.15 13.83 -13.98
C LEU A 9 13.75 13.60 -15.43
N MET A 10 13.25 14.64 -16.10
CA MET A 10 12.83 14.57 -17.52
C MET A 10 14.00 14.40 -18.49
N ASN A 11 15.24 14.68 -18.06
CA ASN A 11 16.45 14.31 -18.81
C ASN A 11 16.78 12.81 -18.72
N GLY A 12 15.99 12.03 -17.97
CA GLY A 12 16.07 10.58 -17.89
C GLY A 12 16.60 10.05 -16.56
N VAL A 13 16.25 8.80 -16.25
CA VAL A 13 16.58 8.14 -14.97
C VAL A 13 18.08 8.10 -14.66
N VAL A 14 18.94 7.99 -15.68
CA VAL A 14 20.41 8.00 -15.48
C VAL A 14 20.89 9.35 -14.95
N ALA A 15 20.39 10.45 -15.53
CA ALA A 15 20.73 11.80 -15.09
C ALA A 15 20.19 12.04 -13.67
N TRP A 16 18.94 11.61 -13.42
CA TRP A 16 18.31 11.67 -12.11
C TRP A 16 19.10 10.94 -11.04
N ASN A 17 19.41 9.65 -11.26
CA ASN A 17 20.13 8.83 -10.29
C ASN A 17 21.56 9.36 -10.06
N SER A 18 22.21 9.93 -11.09
CA SER A 18 23.51 10.61 -10.94
C SER A 18 23.42 11.87 -10.08
N TRP A 19 22.32 12.62 -10.19
CA TRP A 19 22.05 13.78 -9.34
C TRP A 19 21.73 13.35 -7.91
N ARG A 20 20.93 12.30 -7.70
CA ARG A 20 20.64 11.72 -6.38
C ARG A 20 21.88 11.24 -5.66
N ALA A 21 22.81 10.61 -6.38
CA ALA A 21 24.09 10.17 -5.82
C ALA A 21 24.93 11.34 -5.29
N LYS A 22 24.83 12.52 -5.90
CA LYS A 22 25.52 13.75 -5.47
C LYS A 22 24.75 14.50 -4.38
N ASN A 23 23.44 14.30 -4.28
CA ASN A 23 22.55 14.99 -3.36
C ASN A 23 21.72 14.01 -2.51
N PRO A 24 22.36 13.15 -1.70
CA PRO A 24 21.67 12.04 -1.02
C PRO A 24 20.69 12.49 0.07
N THR A 25 20.85 13.70 0.61
CA THR A 25 20.01 14.25 1.68
C THR A 25 18.96 15.23 1.18
N GLU A 26 19.00 15.63 -0.09
CA GLU A 26 17.98 16.50 -0.67
C GLU A 26 16.67 15.73 -0.81
N ARG A 27 15.56 16.40 -0.47
CA ARG A 27 14.20 15.89 -0.66
C ARG A 27 13.65 16.46 -1.96
N PRO A 28 13.48 15.65 -3.02
CA PRO A 28 13.08 16.21 -4.29
C PRO A 28 11.61 16.68 -4.29
N ASP A 29 11.38 17.98 -4.55
CA ASP A 29 10.03 18.52 -4.78
C ASP A 29 9.57 18.33 -6.23
N LEU A 30 8.68 17.35 -6.44
CA LEU A 30 8.01 17.00 -7.69
C LEU A 30 6.48 17.11 -7.56
N ARG A 31 5.99 17.96 -6.63
CA ARG A 31 4.56 18.12 -6.34
C ARG A 31 3.76 18.56 -7.54
N GLY A 32 2.70 17.83 -7.87
CA GLY A 32 1.85 18.16 -9.00
C GLY A 32 2.58 18.09 -10.35
N ALA A 33 3.73 17.43 -10.42
CA ALA A 33 4.44 17.22 -11.67
C ALA A 33 3.59 16.40 -12.65
N ASP A 34 3.65 16.76 -13.93
CA ASP A 34 3.15 15.91 -15.00
C ASP A 34 4.26 14.93 -15.42
N LEU A 35 4.09 13.68 -14.99
CA LEU A 35 4.98 12.54 -15.22
C LEU A 35 4.19 11.38 -15.88
N GLY A 36 3.05 11.68 -16.51
CA GLY A 36 2.24 10.69 -17.20
C GLY A 36 3.03 9.96 -18.29
N GLU A 37 2.85 8.64 -18.38
CA GLU A 37 3.49 7.76 -19.38
C GLU A 37 5.04 7.79 -19.38
N THR A 38 5.67 8.42 -18.39
CA THR A 38 7.13 8.51 -18.32
C THR A 38 7.78 7.19 -17.92
N ASP A 39 9.00 6.94 -18.44
CA ASP A 39 9.82 5.81 -18.02
C ASP A 39 10.71 6.20 -16.83
N LEU A 40 10.32 5.73 -15.64
CA LEU A 40 10.95 5.98 -14.36
C LEU A 40 11.47 4.68 -13.72
N ARG A 41 11.70 3.64 -14.52
CA ARG A 41 12.18 2.34 -14.03
C ARG A 41 13.49 2.47 -13.27
N GLY A 42 13.53 1.95 -12.05
CA GLY A 42 14.73 2.01 -11.20
C GLY A 42 15.15 3.42 -10.78
N ALA A 43 14.27 4.41 -10.87
CA ALA A 43 14.56 5.75 -10.39
C ALA A 43 14.65 5.79 -8.85
N ASP A 44 15.67 6.50 -8.33
CA ASP A 44 15.79 6.79 -6.90
C ASP A 44 14.90 7.99 -6.56
N LEU A 45 13.66 7.72 -6.16
CA LEU A 45 12.64 8.71 -5.77
C LEU A 45 12.42 8.72 -4.25
N ARG A 46 13.36 8.19 -3.46
CA ARG A 46 13.29 8.18 -2.00
C ARG A 46 13.02 9.56 -1.44
N TRP A 47 12.06 9.67 -0.52
CA TRP A 47 11.66 10.90 0.16
C TRP A 47 11.23 12.04 -0.78
N ALA A 48 10.95 11.75 -2.05
CA ALA A 48 10.44 12.74 -2.99
C ALA A 48 9.02 13.14 -2.61
N ASP A 49 8.73 14.42 -2.75
CA ASP A 49 7.37 14.94 -2.65
C ASP A 49 6.74 14.90 -4.04
N LEU A 50 5.98 13.84 -4.28
CA LEU A 50 5.19 13.57 -5.48
C LEU A 50 3.69 13.79 -5.20
N SER A 51 3.35 14.52 -4.13
CA SER A 51 1.96 14.74 -3.77
C SER A 51 1.23 15.42 -4.93
N ARG A 52 0.06 14.87 -5.28
CA ARG A 52 -0.78 15.28 -6.42
C ARG A 52 -0.12 15.21 -7.81
N ALA A 53 1.04 14.57 -7.96
CA ALA A 53 1.65 14.36 -9.27
C ALA A 53 0.74 13.50 -10.17
N ASP A 54 0.78 13.76 -11.47
CA ASP A 54 0.18 12.89 -12.47
C ASP A 54 1.22 11.87 -12.93
N LEU A 55 0.98 10.61 -12.60
CA LEU A 55 1.80 9.44 -12.93
C LEU A 55 0.96 8.41 -13.69
N ASN A 56 -0.13 8.84 -14.33
CA ASN A 56 -0.99 7.97 -15.12
C ASN A 56 -0.18 7.21 -16.17
N GLY A 57 -0.24 5.88 -16.13
CA GLY A 57 0.51 5.01 -17.05
C GLY A 57 2.03 5.07 -16.92
N ALA A 58 2.58 5.77 -15.92
CA ALA A 58 4.03 5.85 -15.73
C ALA A 58 4.63 4.45 -15.42
N ASN A 59 5.85 4.23 -15.89
CA ASN A 59 6.59 2.99 -15.64
C ASN A 59 7.61 3.19 -14.51
N LEU A 60 7.24 2.79 -13.30
CA LEU A 60 8.01 2.86 -12.06
C LEU A 60 8.57 1.49 -11.64
N GLY A 61 8.67 0.53 -12.57
CA GLY A 61 9.13 -0.83 -12.26
C GLY A 61 10.50 -0.81 -11.57
N GLY A 62 10.58 -1.41 -10.38
CA GLY A 62 11.79 -1.45 -9.56
C GLY A 62 12.29 -0.09 -9.04
N ALA A 63 11.51 0.99 -9.14
CA ALA A 63 11.88 2.29 -8.58
C ALA A 63 11.93 2.24 -7.05
N ASP A 64 12.79 3.08 -6.46
CA ASP A 64 12.86 3.25 -5.00
C ASP A 64 12.09 4.51 -4.60
N LEU A 65 10.90 4.33 -4.06
CA LEU A 65 9.98 5.34 -3.56
C LEU A 65 9.91 5.32 -2.03
N THR A 66 10.93 4.78 -1.35
CA THR A 66 10.94 4.67 0.11
C THR A 66 10.68 6.03 0.76
N GLY A 67 9.64 6.12 1.58
CA GLY A 67 9.24 7.33 2.29
C GLY A 67 8.79 8.50 1.39
N ALA A 68 8.48 8.25 0.12
CA ALA A 68 7.95 9.27 -0.78
C ALA A 68 6.54 9.72 -0.34
N ASP A 69 6.22 10.99 -0.56
CA ASP A 69 4.87 11.52 -0.42
C ASP A 69 4.17 11.43 -1.77
N LEU A 70 3.18 10.55 -1.89
CA LEU A 70 2.31 10.34 -3.04
C LEU A 70 0.85 10.71 -2.70
N ASN A 71 0.64 11.56 -1.70
CA ASN A 71 -0.69 11.96 -1.25
C ASN A 71 -1.51 12.52 -2.42
N GLY A 72 -2.64 11.87 -2.72
CA GLY A 72 -3.51 12.28 -3.81
C GLY A 72 -2.91 12.20 -5.22
N ALA A 73 -1.79 11.51 -5.42
CA ALA A 73 -1.20 11.31 -6.74
C ALA A 73 -2.11 10.45 -7.64
N ASN A 74 -2.04 10.69 -8.95
CA ASN A 74 -2.73 9.88 -9.95
C ASN A 74 -1.78 8.80 -10.48
N LEU A 75 -1.94 7.55 -10.05
CA LEU A 75 -1.17 6.38 -10.46
C LEU A 75 -2.04 5.40 -11.27
N THR A 76 -3.09 5.91 -11.94
CA THR A 76 -3.99 5.07 -12.75
C THR A 76 -3.16 4.32 -13.78
N VAL A 77 -3.35 3.00 -13.87
CA VAL A 77 -2.65 2.07 -14.77
C VAL A 77 -1.12 2.15 -14.74
N ALA A 78 -0.52 2.73 -13.70
CA ALA A 78 0.93 2.81 -13.55
C ALA A 78 1.55 1.43 -13.29
N ASN A 79 2.77 1.21 -13.78
CA ASN A 79 3.53 0.01 -13.49
C ASN A 79 4.51 0.24 -12.33
N LEU A 80 4.19 -0.29 -11.15
CA LEU A 80 5.00 -0.25 -9.92
C LEU A 80 5.56 -1.65 -9.57
N GLY A 81 5.62 -2.57 -10.54
CA GLY A 81 6.10 -3.94 -10.31
C GLY A 81 7.51 -3.96 -9.69
N GLY A 82 7.64 -4.57 -8.52
CA GLY A 82 8.90 -4.65 -7.76
C GLY A 82 9.42 -3.33 -7.20
N ALA A 83 8.65 -2.25 -7.24
CA ALA A 83 9.04 -0.97 -6.63
C ALA A 83 9.10 -1.06 -5.10
N ASP A 84 9.98 -0.28 -4.47
CA ASP A 84 9.99 -0.10 -3.01
C ASP A 84 9.19 1.14 -2.63
N LEU A 85 7.99 0.94 -2.09
CA LEU A 85 7.07 1.96 -1.57
C LEU A 85 7.04 1.95 -0.04
N SER A 86 8.05 1.35 0.62
CA SER A 86 8.00 1.23 2.06
C SER A 86 7.98 2.60 2.73
N ARG A 87 7.11 2.77 3.72
CA ARG A 87 6.85 4.03 4.42
C ARG A 87 6.33 5.18 3.54
N ALA A 88 5.92 4.92 2.29
CA ALA A 88 5.36 5.95 1.43
C ALA A 88 3.96 6.38 1.90
N ASP A 89 3.62 7.65 1.72
CA ASP A 89 2.25 8.15 1.91
C ASP A 89 1.51 8.05 0.57
N LEU A 90 0.66 7.03 0.40
CA LEU A 90 -0.23 6.85 -0.74
C LEU A 90 -1.67 7.27 -0.40
N SER A 91 -1.87 8.03 0.67
CA SER A 91 -3.21 8.35 1.13
C SER A 91 -3.93 9.19 0.08
N LYS A 92 -5.19 8.83 -0.20
CA LYS A 92 -6.02 9.42 -1.27
C LYS A 92 -5.48 9.25 -2.70
N ALA A 93 -4.39 8.49 -2.92
CA ALA A 93 -3.87 8.25 -4.27
C ALA A 93 -4.86 7.43 -5.12
N ASN A 94 -4.84 7.65 -6.43
CA ASN A 94 -5.63 6.86 -7.37
C ASN A 94 -4.75 5.80 -8.04
N LEU A 95 -4.87 4.54 -7.61
CA LEU A 95 -4.12 3.37 -8.11
C LEU A 95 -5.00 2.47 -9.00
N ASN A 96 -6.06 3.01 -9.61
CA ASN A 96 -6.98 2.21 -10.41
C ASN A 96 -6.23 1.49 -11.54
N GLY A 97 -6.32 0.16 -11.59
CA GLY A 97 -5.64 -0.66 -12.61
C GLY A 97 -4.11 -0.69 -12.51
N ALA A 98 -3.51 -0.18 -11.43
CA ALA A 98 -2.05 -0.17 -11.29
C ALA A 98 -1.47 -1.57 -11.07
N ASN A 99 -0.26 -1.82 -11.59
CA ASN A 99 0.48 -3.04 -11.31
C ASN A 99 1.43 -2.83 -10.13
N LEU A 100 1.13 -3.44 -8.98
CA LEU A 100 1.93 -3.45 -7.75
C LEU A 100 2.53 -4.84 -7.46
N THR A 101 2.61 -5.71 -8.46
CA THR A 101 3.14 -7.06 -8.29
C THR A 101 4.53 -7.03 -7.66
N VAL A 102 4.74 -7.88 -6.65
CA VAL A 102 6.00 -7.97 -5.88
C VAL A 102 6.55 -6.64 -5.31
N ALA A 103 5.74 -5.58 -5.25
CA ALA A 103 6.13 -4.30 -4.68
C ALA A 103 6.24 -4.38 -3.14
N ASN A 104 7.13 -3.58 -2.56
CA ASN A 104 7.27 -3.47 -1.10
C ASN A 104 6.45 -2.29 -0.58
N LEU A 105 5.31 -2.53 0.05
CA LEU A 105 4.41 -1.51 0.64
C LEU A 105 4.49 -1.51 2.18
N ARG A 106 5.54 -2.07 2.76
CA ARG A 106 5.66 -2.17 4.22
C ARG A 106 5.59 -0.79 4.87
N TRP A 107 4.72 -0.61 5.86
CA TRP A 107 4.49 0.69 6.53
C TRP A 107 3.92 1.80 5.63
N ALA A 108 3.47 1.52 4.40
CA ALA A 108 2.87 2.54 3.55
C ALA A 108 1.47 2.94 4.08
N ASP A 109 1.10 4.21 3.91
CA ASP A 109 -0.26 4.68 4.18
C ASP A 109 -1.10 4.65 2.90
N LEU A 110 -2.00 3.69 2.77
CA LEU A 110 -2.96 3.56 1.67
C LEU A 110 -4.34 4.15 2.04
N SER A 111 -4.45 4.92 3.12
CA SER A 111 -5.74 5.40 3.60
C SER A 111 -6.46 6.22 2.55
N LYS A 112 -7.69 5.81 2.23
CA LYS A 112 -8.55 6.43 1.19
C LYS A 112 -7.98 6.32 -0.24
N ALA A 113 -6.97 5.49 -0.48
CA ALA A 113 -6.51 5.22 -1.84
C ALA A 113 -7.56 4.42 -2.63
N ASN A 114 -7.66 4.69 -3.94
CA ASN A 114 -8.49 3.89 -4.86
C ASN A 114 -7.65 2.77 -5.47
N LEU A 115 -7.87 1.53 -5.04
CA LEU A 115 -7.15 0.34 -5.50
C LEU A 115 -7.97 -0.51 -6.50
N ASN A 116 -9.07 0.02 -7.04
CA ASN A 116 -9.95 -0.75 -7.93
C ASN A 116 -9.17 -1.30 -9.13
N GLY A 117 -9.15 -2.62 -9.30
CA GLY A 117 -8.44 -3.29 -10.41
C GLY A 117 -6.91 -3.31 -10.30
N ALA A 118 -6.34 -2.86 -9.19
CA ALA A 118 -4.89 -2.94 -8.98
C ALA A 118 -4.44 -4.40 -8.76
N ASP A 119 -3.33 -4.81 -9.38
CA ASP A 119 -2.73 -6.13 -9.15
C ASP A 119 -1.64 -6.01 -8.09
N MET A 120 -1.90 -6.54 -6.89
CA MET A 120 -0.96 -6.57 -5.77
C MET A 120 -0.38 -7.97 -5.52
N SER A 121 -0.38 -8.84 -6.52
CA SER A 121 0.09 -10.23 -6.36
C SER A 121 1.56 -10.27 -5.93
N GLY A 122 1.82 -10.90 -4.78
CA GLY A 122 3.16 -10.98 -4.19
C GLY A 122 3.67 -9.68 -3.55
N ALA A 123 2.87 -8.62 -3.48
CA ALA A 123 3.26 -7.39 -2.79
C ALA A 123 3.41 -7.64 -1.28
N ASN A 124 4.38 -6.98 -0.65
CA ASN A 124 4.57 -7.00 0.80
C ASN A 124 3.77 -5.86 1.45
N LEU A 125 2.72 -6.20 2.18
CA LEU A 125 1.80 -5.23 2.80
C LEU A 125 1.96 -5.12 4.33
N ASP A 126 3.00 -5.73 4.90
CA ASP A 126 3.21 -5.78 6.35
C ASP A 126 3.13 -4.37 6.98
N PHE A 127 2.32 -4.22 8.03
CA PHE A 127 2.16 -2.97 8.79
C PHE A 127 1.69 -1.74 7.99
N SER A 128 1.15 -1.90 6.79
CA SER A 128 0.53 -0.81 6.03
C SER A 128 -0.79 -0.34 6.66
N VAL A 129 -1.13 0.94 6.48
CA VAL A 129 -2.42 1.53 6.91
C VAL A 129 -3.40 1.49 5.75
N TRP A 130 -4.62 1.01 5.98
CA TRP A 130 -5.62 0.77 4.92
C TRP A 130 -6.74 1.83 4.94
N PRO A 131 -7.48 2.03 3.83
CA PRO A 131 -8.67 2.86 3.83
C PRO A 131 -9.66 2.40 4.91
N LEU A 132 -10.13 3.33 5.75
CA LEU A 132 -11.18 3.11 6.77
C LEU A 132 -12.58 2.84 6.16
N TRP A 133 -12.65 2.20 4.99
CA TRP A 133 -13.87 1.80 4.30
C TRP A 133 -13.73 0.38 3.74
N CYS A 134 -13.62 -0.60 4.63
CA CYS A 134 -13.92 -2.00 4.30
C CYS A 134 -15.44 -2.21 4.19
N GLY A 135 -16.11 -1.39 3.38
CA GLY A 135 -17.50 -1.60 2.97
C GLY A 135 -17.53 -2.63 1.85
N GLY A 136 -17.70 -3.91 2.20
CA GLY A 136 -18.03 -4.99 1.26
C GLY A 136 -16.91 -5.56 0.38
N TYR A 137 -15.86 -4.80 0.06
CA TYR A 137 -14.70 -5.28 -0.72
C TYR A 137 -13.48 -5.64 0.15
N GLY A 138 -13.58 -5.47 1.47
CA GLY A 138 -12.53 -5.85 2.43
C GLY A 138 -12.27 -7.35 2.56
N ALA A 139 -13.09 -8.20 1.94
CA ALA A 139 -12.91 -9.65 1.95
C ALA A 139 -11.72 -10.12 1.10
N ILE A 140 -11.47 -9.50 -0.06
CA ILE A 140 -10.40 -9.94 -0.99
C ILE A 140 -9.00 -9.68 -0.41
N ILE A 141 -8.85 -8.59 0.34
CA ILE A 141 -7.59 -8.22 0.99
C ILE A 141 -7.32 -9.07 2.23
N CYS A 142 -8.36 -9.35 3.05
CA CYS A 142 -8.22 -10.26 4.20
C CYS A 142 -7.93 -11.70 3.75
N ASP A 143 -8.58 -12.17 2.68
CA ASP A 143 -8.40 -13.53 2.15
C ASP A 143 -6.99 -13.70 1.56
N ARG A 144 -6.44 -12.69 0.88
CA ARG A 144 -5.09 -12.80 0.28
C ARG A 144 -3.95 -12.66 1.30
N ILE A 145 -4.15 -11.87 2.35
CA ILE A 145 -3.22 -11.82 3.51
C ILE A 145 -3.29 -13.15 4.28
N ALA A 146 -4.48 -13.72 4.45
CA ALA A 146 -4.65 -15.06 5.00
C ALA A 146 -3.96 -16.11 4.10
N GLU A 147 -4.13 -16.07 2.78
CA GLU A 147 -3.44 -16.96 1.83
C GLU A 147 -1.92 -16.84 1.89
N GLN A 148 -1.36 -15.62 1.99
CA GLN A 148 0.09 -15.43 2.08
C GLN A 148 0.68 -15.88 3.42
N LEU A 149 -0.04 -15.69 4.53
CA LEU A 149 0.37 -16.20 5.83
C LEU A 149 0.21 -17.72 5.95
N MET A 150 -0.83 -18.29 5.33
CA MET A 150 -1.03 -19.74 5.22
C MET A 150 0.01 -20.39 4.28
N ALA A 151 0.41 -19.70 3.21
CA ALA A 151 1.52 -20.13 2.35
C ALA A 151 2.88 -20.07 3.07
N LYS A 152 3.12 -19.05 3.92
CA LYS A 152 4.28 -18.97 4.82
C LYS A 152 4.27 -20.05 5.91
N ALA A 153 3.09 -20.50 6.35
CA ALA A 153 2.95 -21.57 7.33
C ALA A 153 3.26 -22.98 6.77
N GLN A 154 3.51 -23.14 5.46
CA GLN A 154 4.05 -24.33 4.80
C GLN A 154 3.69 -25.69 5.47
N GLY A 155 2.39 -25.97 5.66
CA GLY A 155 1.93 -27.26 6.18
C GLY A 155 2.17 -27.51 7.67
N GLN A 156 2.57 -26.51 8.46
CA GLN A 156 2.58 -26.59 9.92
C GLN A 156 1.17 -26.35 10.48
N ASP A 157 0.78 -27.19 11.43
CA ASP A 157 -0.38 -26.92 12.29
C ASP A 157 -0.17 -25.57 12.99
N VAL A 158 -1.17 -24.68 12.92
CA VAL A 158 -1.16 -23.33 13.54
C VAL A 158 -0.86 -23.41 15.04
N SER A 159 -1.16 -24.55 15.69
CA SER A 159 -0.79 -24.83 17.08
C SER A 159 0.74 -24.84 17.32
N GLN A 160 1.54 -25.10 16.29
CA GLN A 160 3.00 -25.18 16.32
C GLN A 160 3.70 -23.88 15.86
N CYS A 161 2.96 -22.90 15.36
CA CYS A 161 3.51 -21.60 15.01
C CYS A 161 3.86 -20.76 16.26
N SER A 162 4.79 -19.80 16.09
CA SER A 162 5.15 -18.86 17.14
C SER A 162 3.94 -18.04 17.63
N PRO A 163 3.93 -17.54 18.87
CA PRO A 163 2.81 -16.77 19.42
C PRO A 163 2.41 -15.57 18.54
N GLU A 164 3.38 -14.91 17.93
CA GLU A 164 3.17 -13.78 17.02
C GLU A 164 2.42 -14.18 15.74
N VAL A 165 2.79 -15.32 15.14
CA VAL A 165 2.12 -15.85 13.94
C VAL A 165 0.70 -16.30 14.28
N ARG A 166 0.50 -16.92 15.45
CA ARG A 166 -0.82 -17.36 15.93
C ARG A 166 -1.77 -16.18 16.14
N ALA A 167 -1.30 -15.12 16.78
CA ALA A 167 -2.08 -13.91 17.00
C ALA A 167 -2.51 -13.25 15.67
N LYS A 168 -1.61 -13.20 14.68
CA LYS A 168 -1.94 -12.69 13.33
C LYS A 168 -2.99 -13.57 12.63
N VAL A 169 -2.88 -14.90 12.72
CA VAL A 169 -3.87 -15.84 12.18
C VAL A 169 -5.23 -15.70 12.87
N GLU A 170 -5.26 -15.49 14.19
CA GLU A 170 -6.51 -15.28 14.94
C GLU A 170 -7.21 -13.97 14.57
N VAL A 171 -6.45 -12.88 14.44
CA VAL A 171 -6.98 -11.59 13.96
C VAL A 171 -7.57 -11.73 12.55
N LEU A 172 -6.86 -12.43 11.65
CA LEU A 172 -7.35 -12.67 10.29
C LEU A 172 -8.59 -13.55 10.27
N ARG A 173 -8.64 -14.63 11.08
CA ARG A 173 -9.85 -15.46 11.23
C ARG A 173 -11.02 -14.62 11.73
N ALA A 174 -10.81 -13.79 12.75
CA ALA A 174 -11.86 -12.90 13.27
C ALA A 174 -12.34 -11.89 12.21
N MET A 175 -11.43 -11.35 11.39
CA MET A 175 -11.78 -10.45 10.29
C MET A 175 -12.51 -11.17 9.15
N THR A 176 -12.11 -12.39 8.81
CA THR A 176 -12.77 -13.26 7.82
C THR A 176 -14.15 -13.69 8.30
N ASP A 177 -14.30 -14.09 9.57
CA ASP A 177 -15.58 -14.48 10.16
C ASP A 177 -16.54 -13.29 10.27
N TRP A 178 -16.00 -12.10 10.58
CA TRP A 178 -16.74 -10.84 10.50
C TRP A 178 -17.19 -10.55 9.06
N GLY A 179 -16.30 -10.74 8.07
CA GLY A 179 -16.62 -10.61 6.65
C GLY A 179 -17.67 -11.59 6.15
N ARG A 180 -17.63 -12.86 6.58
CA ARG A 180 -18.62 -13.89 6.24
C ARG A 180 -19.97 -13.62 6.90
N SER A 181 -19.97 -13.22 8.17
CA SER A 181 -21.18 -12.81 8.89
C SER A 181 -21.83 -11.59 8.22
N PHE A 182 -21.01 -10.68 7.68
CA PHE A 182 -21.45 -9.52 6.92
C PHE A 182 -22.00 -9.87 5.52
N GLN A 183 -21.42 -10.86 4.83
CA GLN A 183 -21.96 -11.40 3.56
C GLN A 183 -23.29 -12.13 3.77
N ALA A 184 -23.42 -12.93 4.83
CA ALA A 184 -24.66 -13.60 5.19
C ALA A 184 -25.78 -12.61 5.58
N PHE A 185 -25.43 -11.46 6.16
CA PHE A 185 -26.38 -10.38 6.49
C PHE A 185 -26.87 -9.61 5.26
N ARG A 186 -26.07 -9.56 4.18
CA ARG A 186 -26.39 -8.82 2.95
C ARG A 186 -27.48 -9.47 2.09
N SER A 187 -27.87 -10.73 2.34
CA SER A 187 -29.01 -11.32 1.65
C SER A 187 -30.34 -10.67 2.04
N ASP A 188 -30.43 -10.04 3.23
CA ASP A 188 -31.73 -9.61 3.78
C ASP A 188 -31.78 -8.23 4.47
N ALA A 189 -30.72 -7.40 4.44
CA ALA A 189 -30.72 -6.12 5.17
C ALA A 189 -30.63 -4.85 4.27
N PRO A 190 -31.46 -3.81 4.52
CA PRO A 190 -31.39 -2.55 3.80
C PRO A 190 -30.15 -1.72 4.20
N VAL A 191 -29.64 -0.97 3.22
CA VAL A 191 -28.42 -0.16 3.30
C VAL A 191 -28.51 0.88 4.44
N GLY A 192 -27.63 0.78 5.45
CA GLY A 192 -27.45 1.87 6.44
C GLY A 192 -27.08 1.50 7.87
N VAL A 193 -27.06 0.22 8.27
CA VAL A 193 -26.77 -0.14 9.68
C VAL A 193 -25.27 -0.35 9.90
N ARG A 194 -24.65 0.51 10.73
CA ARG A 194 -23.28 0.30 11.26
C ARG A 194 -23.35 -0.67 12.43
N VAL A 195 -22.68 -1.82 12.32
CA VAL A 195 -22.40 -2.67 13.49
C VAL A 195 -21.02 -2.25 14.04
N PRO A 196 -20.93 -1.70 15.26
CA PRO A 196 -19.65 -1.34 15.85
C PRO A 196 -18.83 -2.61 16.14
N LEU A 197 -17.50 -2.54 15.94
CA LEU A 197 -16.56 -3.53 16.47
C LEU A 197 -16.82 -3.72 17.98
N SER A 198 -16.73 -4.95 18.47
CA SER A 198 -16.77 -5.18 19.92
C SER A 198 -15.62 -4.44 20.58
N ASP A 199 -15.82 -4.03 21.83
CA ASP A 199 -14.79 -3.29 22.55
C ASP A 199 -13.52 -4.13 22.77
N GLU A 200 -13.65 -5.47 22.80
CA GLU A 200 -12.50 -6.38 22.80
C GLU A 200 -11.70 -6.31 21.50
N ALA A 201 -12.37 -6.27 20.34
CA ALA A 201 -11.70 -6.18 19.04
C ALA A 201 -10.98 -4.83 18.89
N LYS A 202 -11.59 -3.73 19.34
CA LYS A 202 -10.94 -2.41 19.36
C LYS A 202 -9.72 -2.41 20.30
N ALA A 203 -9.85 -2.98 21.49
CA ALA A 203 -8.77 -3.04 22.47
C ALA A 203 -7.60 -3.95 22.01
N LEU A 204 -7.87 -4.97 21.21
CA LEU A 204 -6.84 -5.82 20.61
C LEU A 204 -6.08 -5.08 19.51
N VAL A 205 -6.79 -4.40 18.60
CA VAL A 205 -6.17 -3.60 17.54
C VAL A 205 -5.30 -2.47 18.14
N THR A 206 -5.80 -1.78 19.16
CA THR A 206 -5.03 -0.73 19.87
C THR A 206 -3.77 -1.29 20.54
N ARG A 207 -3.85 -2.44 21.21
CA ARG A 207 -2.67 -3.08 21.83
C ARG A 207 -1.62 -3.49 20.81
N LEU A 208 -2.02 -4.12 19.71
CA LEU A 208 -1.10 -4.52 18.64
C LEU A 208 -0.43 -3.30 17.98
N TYR A 209 -1.13 -2.18 17.88
CA TYR A 209 -0.56 -0.92 17.42
C TYR A 209 0.47 -0.37 18.43
N GLU A 210 0.15 -0.35 19.72
CA GLU A 210 1.06 0.16 20.75
C GLU A 210 2.31 -0.70 20.95
N GLU A 211 2.20 -2.02 20.80
CA GLU A 211 3.31 -2.97 21.00
C GLU A 211 4.28 -3.07 19.82
N HIS A 212 3.85 -2.73 18.60
CA HIS A 212 4.63 -2.98 17.39
C HIS A 212 4.91 -1.74 16.53
N VAL A 213 4.32 -0.59 16.86
CA VAL A 213 4.48 0.68 16.12
C VAL A 213 5.25 1.74 16.91
N LYS A 214 5.35 1.63 18.24
CA LYS A 214 6.30 2.42 19.06
C LYS A 214 7.59 1.64 19.28
#